data_AF-A0A917FQQ1-F1
#
_entry.id   AF-A0A917FQQ1-F1
#
_cell.length_a   1.000
_cell.length_b   1.000
_cell.length_c   1.000
_cell.angle_alpha   90.00
_cell.angle_beta   90.00
_cell.angle_gamma   90.00
#
_symmetry.space_group_name_H-M   'P 1'
#
loop_
_entity.id
_entity.type
_entity.pdbx_description
1 polymer ?
#
loop_
_entity_poly.entity_id
_entity_poly.type
_entity_poly.pdbx_seq_one_letter_code
_entity_poly.pdbx_strand_id
1 'polypeptide(L)'
;MRPNVDYTRQVVQWARATGASVEAELGHLGGGEAGTEQQQAEAFFTDVEQAGDFVSRTSCDALAVAIGTVHGVYRSEPRLDIKRLQDIYNKV
;
A
#
# COMPACT_ATOMS: atom_id res chain seq x y z
N MET A 1 2.64 -0.92 -12.51
CA MET A 1 2.14 -2.05 -11.67
C MET A 1 2.83 -3.37 -11.90
N ARG A 2 3.01 -3.90 -13.13
CA ARG A 2 3.65 -5.21 -13.38
C ARG A 2 4.95 -5.48 -12.59
N PRO A 3 5.93 -4.54 -12.53
CA PRO A 3 7.16 -4.78 -11.78
C PRO A 3 6.95 -5.02 -10.28
N ASN A 4 6.01 -4.32 -9.63
CA ASN A 4 5.80 -4.46 -8.18
C ASN A 4 5.29 -5.87 -7.81
N VAL A 5 4.33 -6.39 -8.58
CA VAL A 5 3.81 -7.75 -8.36
C VAL A 5 4.92 -8.79 -8.52
N ASP A 6 5.72 -8.68 -9.58
CA ASP A 6 6.76 -9.66 -9.89
C ASP A 6 7.87 -9.65 -8.83
N TYR A 7 8.32 -8.48 -8.38
CA TYR A 7 9.30 -8.37 -7.29
C TYR A 7 8.74 -8.88 -5.96
N THR A 8 7.52 -8.50 -5.60
CA THR A 8 6.91 -8.94 -4.34
C THR A 8 6.76 -10.46 -4.31
N ARG A 9 6.32 -11.09 -5.41
CA ARG A 9 6.26 -12.56 -5.53
C ARG A 9 7.62 -13.22 -5.30
N GLN A 10 8.68 -12.64 -5.88
CA GLN A 10 10.02 -13.17 -5.73
C GLN A 10 10.49 -13.07 -4.27
N VAL A 11 10.25 -11.94 -3.61
CA VAL A 11 10.58 -11.75 -2.19
C VAL A 11 9.78 -12.72 -1.30
N VAL A 12 8.48 -12.89 -1.54
CA VAL A 12 7.63 -13.87 -0.84
C VAL A 12 8.19 -15.28 -1.01
N GLN A 13 8.61 -15.66 -2.22
CA GLN A 13 9.21 -16.97 -2.46
C GLN A 13 10.49 -17.19 -1.65
N TRP A 14 11.35 -16.17 -1.55
CA TRP A 14 12.58 -16.25 -0.76
C TRP A 14 12.29 -16.29 0.74
N ALA A 15 11.38 -15.45 1.24
CA ALA A 15 11.02 -15.38 2.64
C ALA A 15 10.45 -16.71 3.17
N ARG A 16 9.61 -17.38 2.36
CA ARG A 16 9.02 -18.69 2.68
C ARG A 16 10.08 -19.76 3.00
N ALA A 17 11.25 -19.72 2.37
CA ALA A 17 12.32 -20.67 2.65
C ALA A 17 12.88 -20.56 4.08
N THR A 18 12.66 -19.41 4.73
CA THR A 18 13.15 -19.09 6.09
C THR A 18 12.04 -19.00 7.13
N GLY A 19 10.77 -19.10 6.71
CA GLY A 19 9.62 -18.85 7.58
C GLY A 19 9.39 -17.37 7.93
N ALA A 20 10.07 -16.45 7.26
CA ALA A 20 9.83 -15.02 7.41
C ALA A 20 8.54 -14.58 6.71
N SER A 21 7.87 -13.56 7.25
CA SER A 21 6.73 -12.89 6.62
C SER A 21 7.17 -11.72 5.74
N VAL A 22 6.31 -11.35 4.79
CA VAL A 22 6.51 -10.23 3.87
C VAL A 22 5.31 -9.28 3.94
N GLU A 23 5.61 -8.03 4.29
CA GLU A 23 4.72 -6.89 4.06
C GLU A 23 5.04 -6.25 2.71
N ALA A 24 4.01 -5.93 1.94
CA ALA A 24 4.12 -5.22 0.67
C ALA A 24 3.34 -3.90 0.71
N GLU A 25 3.70 -2.94 -0.13
CA GLU A 25 3.01 -1.65 -0.22
C GLU A 25 2.36 -1.48 -1.60
N LEU A 26 1.12 -1.01 -1.60
CA LEU A 26 0.41 -0.64 -2.82
C LEU A 26 -0.25 0.73 -2.68
N GLY A 27 0.16 1.67 -3.54
CA GLY A 27 -0.30 3.06 -3.51
C GLY A 27 0.89 4.00 -3.60
N HIS A 28 0.64 5.29 -3.39
CA HIS A 28 1.71 6.26 -3.18
C HIS A 28 1.38 7.04 -1.92
N LEU A 29 2.17 6.85 -0.87
CA LEU A 29 2.04 7.65 0.33
C LEU A 29 2.43 9.09 0.01
N GLY A 30 1.54 10.03 0.30
CA GLY A 30 1.86 11.45 0.19
C GLY A 30 3.01 11.75 1.13
N GLY A 31 4.10 12.33 0.60
CA GLY A 31 5.31 12.63 1.35
C GLY A 31 6.44 11.65 1.09
N GLY A 32 7.07 11.77 -0.09
CA GLY A 32 8.47 11.41 -0.22
C GLY A 32 9.35 12.55 0.29
N GLU A 33 10.63 12.26 0.47
CA GLU A 33 11.73 13.21 0.77
C GLU A 33 11.87 14.39 -0.24
N ALA A 34 10.96 14.53 -1.19
CA ALA A 34 10.76 15.69 -2.03
C ALA A 34 9.53 16.47 -1.52
N GLY A 35 9.77 17.64 -0.91
CA GLY A 35 8.78 18.46 -0.23
C GLY A 35 7.72 19.12 -1.14
N THR A 36 7.01 18.35 -1.95
CA THR A 36 5.86 18.86 -2.70
C THR A 36 4.61 18.77 -1.84
N GLU A 37 4.23 19.94 -1.31
CA GLU A 37 2.97 20.21 -0.60
C GLU A 37 1.75 20.12 -1.53
N GLN A 38 1.60 19.00 -2.24
CA GLN A 38 0.40 18.75 -3.02
C GLN A 38 -0.63 18.08 -2.13
N GLN A 39 -1.54 18.93 -1.63
CA GLN A 39 -2.85 18.59 -1.09
C GLN A 39 -3.34 17.25 -1.64
N GLN A 40 -3.41 16.27 -0.74
CA GLN A 40 -4.27 15.08 -0.72
C GLN A 40 -5.18 14.93 -1.95
N ALA A 41 -4.61 14.69 -3.13
CA ALA A 41 -5.39 14.32 -4.30
C ALA A 41 -5.77 12.85 -4.09
N GLU A 42 -7.07 12.55 -4.09
CA GLU A 42 -7.60 11.17 -3.98
C GLU A 42 -6.94 10.20 -4.99
N ALA A 43 -6.33 10.73 -6.05
CA ALA A 43 -5.50 10.01 -7.02
C ALA A 43 -4.30 9.24 -6.41
N PHE A 44 -3.93 9.49 -5.15
CA PHE A 44 -2.84 8.79 -4.47
C PHE A 44 -3.31 7.65 -3.56
N PHE A 45 -4.61 7.49 -3.34
CA PHE A 45 -5.13 6.43 -2.47
C PHE A 45 -5.15 5.07 -3.17
N THR A 46 -4.94 4.01 -2.38
CA THR A 46 -4.96 2.63 -2.89
C THR A 46 -6.35 2.29 -3.42
N ASP A 47 -6.42 1.86 -4.67
CA ASP A 47 -7.65 1.36 -5.26
C ASP A 47 -8.02 -0.02 -4.68
N VAL A 48 -9.31 -0.22 -4.38
CA VAL A 48 -9.82 -1.44 -3.73
C VAL A 48 -9.60 -2.68 -4.61
N GLU A 49 -9.90 -2.57 -5.91
CA GLU A 49 -9.76 -3.69 -6.83
C GLU A 49 -8.29 -4.03 -7.07
N GLN A 50 -7.43 -3.02 -7.16
CA GLN A 50 -6.00 -3.21 -7.27
C GLN A 50 -5.41 -3.88 -6.02
N ALA A 51 -5.88 -3.57 -4.81
CA ALA A 51 -5.44 -4.24 -3.59
C ALA A 51 -5.75 -5.74 -3.63
N GLY A 52 -6.98 -6.12 -4.04
CA GLY A 52 -7.38 -7.52 -4.22
C GLY A 52 -6.55 -8.25 -5.29
N ASP A 53 -6.37 -7.66 -6.47
CA ASP A 53 -5.52 -8.24 -7.52
C ASP A 53 -4.07 -8.42 -7.03
N PHE A 54 -3.54 -7.43 -6.32
CA PHE A 54 -2.17 -7.46 -5.83
C PHE A 54 -1.95 -8.55 -4.78
N VAL A 55 -2.81 -8.64 -3.76
CA VAL A 55 -2.71 -9.67 -2.72
C VAL A 55 -2.86 -11.06 -3.33
N SER A 56 -3.85 -11.26 -4.21
CA SER A 56 -4.06 -12.56 -4.86
C SER A 56 -2.86 -13.01 -5.71
N ARG A 57 -2.20 -12.07 -6.39
CA ARG A 57 -1.08 -12.38 -7.28
C ARG A 57 0.26 -12.47 -6.55
N THR A 58 0.43 -11.82 -5.41
CA THR A 58 1.70 -11.79 -4.67
C THR A 58 1.75 -12.77 -3.50
N SER A 59 0.60 -13.03 -2.87
CA SER A 59 0.49 -13.78 -1.62
C SER A 59 1.37 -13.21 -0.50
N CYS A 60 1.48 -11.88 -0.39
CA CYS A 60 2.10 -11.22 0.76
C CYS A 60 1.29 -11.49 2.04
N ASP A 61 1.96 -11.42 3.19
CA ASP A 61 1.35 -11.67 4.50
C ASP A 61 0.64 -10.44 5.07
N ALA A 62 1.10 -9.25 4.67
CA ALA A 62 0.49 -7.97 5.02
C ALA A 62 0.57 -6.98 3.85
N LEU A 63 -0.42 -6.09 3.74
CA LEU A 63 -0.51 -5.06 2.71
C LEU A 63 -0.63 -3.67 3.35
N ALA A 64 0.38 -2.83 3.15
CA ALA A 64 0.34 -1.40 3.46
C ALA A 64 -0.45 -0.65 2.37
N VAL A 65 -1.41 0.16 2.79
CA VAL A 65 -2.34 0.89 1.91
C VAL A 65 -2.37 2.38 2.21
N ALA A 66 -2.45 3.19 1.16
CA ALA A 66 -2.60 4.64 1.21
C ALA A 66 -4.08 5.01 1.35
N ILE A 67 -4.46 5.46 2.55
CA ILE A 67 -5.82 5.93 2.88
C ILE A 67 -5.82 7.37 3.44
N GLY A 68 -4.78 8.14 3.16
CA GLY A 68 -4.59 9.50 3.70
C GLY A 68 -3.58 9.61 4.85
N THR A 69 -2.86 8.51 5.15
CA THR A 69 -1.65 8.54 5.97
C THR A 69 -0.50 9.22 5.21
N VAL A 70 0.43 9.81 5.95
CA VAL A 70 1.61 10.54 5.45
C VAL A 70 2.83 10.02 6.18
N HIS A 71 3.94 9.82 5.45
CA HIS A 71 5.23 9.50 6.06
C HIS A 71 5.93 10.77 6.55
N GLY A 72 6.64 10.66 7.67
CA GLY A 72 7.41 11.77 8.25
C GLY A 72 6.57 12.71 9.11
N VAL A 73 6.83 14.02 9.00
CA VAL A 73 6.19 15.02 9.86
C VAL A 73 4.88 15.48 9.27
N TYR A 74 3.80 15.33 10.02
CA TYR A 74 2.49 15.87 9.67
C TYR A 74 2.54 17.41 9.67
N ARG A 75 2.44 18.01 8.47
CA ARG A 75 2.30 19.47 8.30
C ARG A 75 0.86 19.95 8.50
N SER A 76 -0.10 19.04 8.44
CA SER A 76 -1.52 19.25 8.67
C SER A 76 -2.14 17.99 9.26
N GLU A 77 -3.34 18.12 9.83
CA GLU A 77 -4.11 16.96 10.29
C GLU A 77 -4.38 16.00 9.11
N PRO A 78 -4.07 14.70 9.26
CA PRO A 78 -4.35 13.72 8.22
C PRO A 78 -5.86 13.45 8.14
N ARG A 79 -6.37 13.29 6.91
CA ARG A 79 -7.76 12.89 6.67
C ARG A 79 -7.77 11.45 6.20
N LEU A 80 -8.19 10.54 7.09
CA LEU A 80 -8.22 9.12 6.81
C LEU A 80 -9.53 8.71 6.13
N ASP A 81 -9.43 8.00 5.02
CA ASP A 81 -10.56 7.36 4.34
C ASP A 81 -10.83 5.98 4.96
N ILE A 82 -11.52 5.98 6.11
CA ILE A 82 -11.86 4.77 6.86
C ILE A 82 -12.80 3.86 6.07
N LYS A 83 -13.66 4.42 5.23
CA LYS A 83 -14.56 3.62 4.38
C LYS A 83 -13.75 2.81 3.38
N ARG A 84 -12.78 3.43 2.70
CA ARG A 84 -11.87 2.71 1.80
C ARG A 84 -11.08 1.62 2.50
N LEU A 85 -10.62 1.86 3.73
CA LEU A 85 -9.94 0.82 4.51
C LEU A 85 -10.85 -0.40 4.72
N GLN A 86 -12.12 -0.19 5.07
CA GLN A 86 -13.09 -1.27 5.20
C GLN A 86 -13.37 -1.97 3.86
N ASP A 87 -13.50 -1.21 2.78
CA ASP A 87 -13.72 -1.75 1.44
C ASP A 87 -12.53 -2.62 0.99
N ILE A 88 -11.28 -2.19 1.25
CA ILE A 88 -10.06 -2.99 1.02
C ILE A 88 -10.08 -4.25 1.88
N TYR A 89 -10.35 -4.13 3.19
CA TYR A 89 -10.37 -5.28 4.10
C TYR A 89 -11.37 -6.35 3.66
N ASN A 90 -12.55 -5.95 3.16
CA ASN A 90 -13.55 -6.89 2.66
C ASN A 90 -13.18 -7.52 1.31
N LYS A 91 -12.22 -6.94 0.59
CA LYS A 91 -11.80 -7.38 -0.75
C LYS A 91 -10.64 -8.38 -0.72
N VAL A 92 -9.76 -8.28 0.28
CA VAL A 92 -8.51 -9.06 0.39
C VAL A 92 -8.67 -10.34 1.20
#